data_AF-A0A7X8YQL2-F1
#
_entry.id   AF-A0A7X8YQL2-F1
#
_cell.length_a   1.000
_cell.length_b   1.000
_cell.length_c   1.000
_cell.angle_alpha   90.00
_cell.angle_beta   90.00
_cell.angle_gamma   90.00
#
_symmetry.space_group_name_H-M   'P 1'
#
loop_
_entity.id
_entity.type
_entity.pdbx_description
1 polymer ?
#
loop_
_entity_poly.entity_id
_entity_poly.type
_entity_poly.pdbx_seq_one_letter_code
_entity_poly.pdbx_strand_id
1 'polypeptide(L)'
;MKTVLKWICLVILLAAVVWMAAGNRSGSAVQTIYRDTDGNGYQEKYRLADHQLRIYENDRLIWQSPQEWTIRQICLADADNDKQTELVMVVWKHGSFGNAKPFWFKGPDNEYTCHLFLYRMVSGRLKEVWCSSALVNPIIEMKVEDSNQDGLNELNVVEGPRAGFAYSLRQLFHRQETTWIWDSWGFKRLD
;
A
#
# COMPACT_ATOMS: atom_id res chain seq x y z
N MET A 1 44.45 13.49 -25.78
CA MET A 1 43.31 12.59 -26.08
C MET A 1 42.76 11.85 -24.86
N LYS A 2 43.55 11.10 -24.08
CA LYS A 2 43.03 10.28 -22.96
C LYS A 2 42.40 11.07 -21.79
N THR A 3 42.87 12.30 -21.54
CA THR A 3 42.34 13.19 -20.50
C THR A 3 40.99 13.80 -20.87
N VAL A 4 40.85 14.26 -22.12
CA VAL A 4 39.59 14.82 -22.65
C VAL A 4 38.47 13.77 -22.62
N LEU A 5 38.78 12.51 -22.98
CA LEU A 5 37.80 11.41 -22.93
C LEU A 5 37.33 11.11 -21.50
N LYS A 6 38.22 11.18 -20.50
CA LYS A 6 37.85 11.00 -19.08
C LYS A 6 36.92 12.09 -18.58
N TRP A 7 37.15 13.34 -18.96
CA TRP A 7 36.26 14.46 -18.59
C TRP A 7 34.90 14.37 -19.29
N ILE A 8 34.86 13.94 -20.55
CA ILE A 8 33.59 13.67 -21.25
C ILE A 8 32.81 12.55 -20.56
N CYS A 9 33.47 11.44 -20.21
CA CYS A 9 32.82 10.36 -19.45
C CYS A 9 32.31 10.84 -18.09
N LEU A 10 33.09 11.65 -17.36
CA LEU A 10 32.68 12.20 -16.06
C LEU A 10 31.48 13.14 -16.18
N VAL A 11 31.46 14.01 -17.19
CA VAL A 11 30.33 14.92 -17.46
C VAL A 11 29.08 14.14 -17.87
N ILE A 12 29.22 13.10 -18.69
CA ILE A 12 28.10 12.21 -19.04
C ILE A 12 27.59 11.46 -17.81
N LEU A 13 28.48 10.97 -16.94
CA LEU A 13 28.11 10.30 -15.69
C LEU A 13 27.41 11.25 -14.72
N LEU A 14 27.92 12.47 -14.56
CA LEU A 14 27.30 13.50 -13.73
C LEU A 14 25.97 13.98 -14.31
N ALA A 15 25.87 14.15 -15.62
CA ALA A 15 24.62 14.49 -16.29
C ALA A 15 23.60 13.34 -16.18
N ALA A 16 24.03 12.08 -16.25
CA ALA A 16 23.18 10.92 -16.02
C ALA A 16 22.73 10.82 -14.56
N VAL A 17 23.59 11.13 -13.60
CA VAL A 17 23.23 11.19 -12.16
C VAL A 17 22.27 12.34 -11.89
N VAL A 18 22.47 13.52 -12.50
CA VAL A 18 21.55 14.66 -12.41
C VAL A 18 20.23 14.36 -13.12
N TRP A 19 20.24 13.67 -14.26
CA TRP A 19 19.04 13.27 -14.98
C TRP A 19 18.30 12.12 -14.28
N MET A 20 18.98 11.23 -13.56
CA MET A 20 18.35 10.25 -12.66
C MET A 20 17.81 10.91 -11.38
N ALA A 21 18.49 11.94 -10.87
CA ALA A 21 18.03 12.70 -9.70
C ALA A 21 16.87 13.66 -10.04
N ALA A 22 16.84 14.22 -11.25
CA ALA A 22 15.78 15.09 -11.75
C ALA A 22 14.63 14.30 -12.41
N GLY A 23 14.96 13.18 -13.04
CA GLY A 23 14.06 12.29 -13.76
C GLY A 23 13.46 11.22 -12.87
N ASN A 24 12.82 11.63 -11.78
CA ASN A 24 11.66 10.90 -11.26
C ASN A 24 10.83 11.77 -10.31
N ARG A 25 10.39 12.95 -10.78
CA ARG A 25 9.09 13.46 -10.36
C ARG A 25 8.01 12.85 -11.25
N SER A 26 7.98 11.52 -11.33
CA SER A 26 6.76 10.83 -11.72
C SER A 26 5.77 11.15 -10.60
N GLY A 27 4.95 12.18 -10.79
CA GLY A 27 3.85 12.46 -9.86
C GLY A 27 3.09 11.15 -9.69
N SER A 28 2.94 10.71 -8.44
CA SER A 28 2.30 9.43 -8.14
C SER A 28 0.95 9.38 -8.88
N ALA A 29 0.74 8.34 -9.68
CA ALA A 29 -0.44 8.22 -10.51
C ALA A 29 -1.69 8.42 -9.64
N VAL A 30 -2.59 9.30 -10.07
CA VAL A 30 -3.85 9.54 -9.36
C VAL A 30 -4.79 8.40 -9.69
N GLN A 31 -5.17 7.61 -8.67
CA GLN A 31 -6.20 6.59 -8.78
C GLN A 31 -7.49 7.15 -8.20
N THR A 32 -8.59 7.05 -8.96
CA THR A 32 -9.93 7.43 -8.49
C THR A 32 -10.91 6.31 -8.77
N ILE A 33 -11.63 5.85 -7.75
CA ILE A 33 -12.64 4.80 -7.83
C ILE A 33 -13.97 5.38 -7.34
N TYR A 34 -15.05 5.12 -8.08
CA TYR A 34 -16.42 5.46 -7.69
C TYR A 34 -17.19 4.18 -7.40
N ARG A 35 -17.69 4.01 -6.18
CA ARG A 35 -18.50 2.85 -5.79
C ARG A 35 -19.32 3.19 -4.55
N ASP A 36 -20.57 2.73 -4.53
CA ASP A 36 -21.41 2.67 -3.32
C ASP A 36 -20.99 1.41 -2.55
N THR A 37 -20.20 1.57 -1.50
CA THR A 37 -19.64 0.46 -0.73
C THR A 37 -20.39 0.16 0.55
N ASP A 38 -21.20 1.11 1.06
CA ASP A 38 -22.05 0.88 2.23
C ASP A 38 -23.52 0.57 1.88
N GLY A 39 -23.86 0.58 0.59
CA GLY A 39 -25.17 0.21 0.06
C GLY A 39 -26.25 1.25 0.32
N ASN A 40 -25.86 2.51 0.57
CA ASN A 40 -26.79 3.58 0.91
C ASN A 40 -27.45 4.25 -0.32
N GLY A 41 -27.04 3.87 -1.53
CA GLY A 41 -27.54 4.40 -2.80
C GLY A 41 -26.76 5.60 -3.35
N TYR A 42 -25.77 6.12 -2.62
CA TYR A 42 -24.84 7.16 -3.06
C TYR A 42 -23.48 6.54 -3.38
N GLN A 43 -22.79 7.08 -4.39
CA GLN A 43 -21.44 6.61 -4.68
C GLN A 43 -20.41 7.40 -3.87
N GLU A 44 -19.52 6.67 -3.19
CA GLU A 44 -18.31 7.26 -2.65
C GLU A 44 -17.24 7.38 -3.76
N LYS A 45 -16.45 8.46 -3.68
CA LYS A 45 -15.26 8.73 -4.50
C LYS A 45 -14.01 8.50 -3.67
N TYR A 46 -13.31 7.40 -3.92
CA TYR A 46 -12.01 7.08 -3.34
C TYR A 46 -10.91 7.63 -4.22
N ARG A 47 -10.20 8.65 -3.76
CA ARG A 47 -9.12 9.30 -4.51
C ARG A 47 -7.78 9.13 -3.81
N LEU A 48 -6.91 8.32 -4.39
CA LEU A 48 -5.51 8.19 -3.99
C LEU A 48 -4.68 9.12 -4.89
N ALA A 49 -4.07 10.15 -4.29
CA ALA A 49 -3.19 11.09 -4.95
C ALA A 49 -2.08 11.50 -3.98
N ASP A 50 -0.84 11.61 -4.48
CA ASP A 50 0.33 12.01 -3.66
C ASP A 50 0.48 11.17 -2.38
N HIS A 51 0.20 9.86 -2.48
CA HIS A 51 0.21 8.91 -1.35
C HIS A 51 -0.78 9.20 -0.22
N GLN A 52 -1.76 10.08 -0.43
CA GLN A 52 -2.89 10.26 0.47
C GLN A 52 -4.19 9.78 -0.15
N LEU A 53 -4.98 9.09 0.66
CA LEU A 53 -6.33 8.69 0.31
C LEU A 53 -7.33 9.69 0.88
N ARG A 54 -8.21 10.18 0.02
CA ARG A 54 -9.37 11.00 0.40
C ARG A 54 -10.64 10.34 -0.13
N ILE A 55 -11.64 10.25 0.72
CA ILE A 55 -12.94 9.66 0.39
C ILE A 55 -13.98 10.77 0.47
N TYR A 56 -14.79 10.87 -0.58
CA TYR A 56 -15.86 11.85 -0.68
C TYR A 56 -17.19 11.15 -0.95
N GLU A 57 -18.27 11.74 -0.48
CA GLU A 57 -19.64 11.37 -0.86
C GLU A 57 -20.37 12.69 -1.16
N ASN A 58 -21.06 12.79 -2.29
CA ASN A 58 -21.72 14.03 -2.73
C ASN A 58 -20.78 15.26 -2.68
N ASP A 59 -19.54 15.08 -3.13
CA ASP A 59 -18.42 16.05 -3.10
C ASP A 59 -18.00 16.58 -1.71
N ARG A 60 -18.58 16.06 -0.63
CA ARG A 60 -18.13 16.32 0.73
C ARG A 60 -17.02 15.34 1.11
N LEU A 61 -15.90 15.83 1.64
CA LEU A 61 -14.88 14.99 2.25
C LEU A 61 -15.44 14.31 3.50
N ILE A 62 -15.52 12.97 3.50
CA ILE A 62 -16.03 12.18 4.63
C ILE A 62 -14.91 11.49 5.41
N TRP A 63 -13.78 11.20 4.76
CA TRP A 63 -12.60 10.64 5.42
C TRP A 63 -11.32 10.98 4.66
N GLN A 64 -10.21 11.08 5.39
CA GLN A 64 -8.87 11.22 4.82
C GLN A 64 -7.88 10.36 5.62
N SER A 65 -6.89 9.77 4.94
CA SER A 65 -5.81 9.03 5.61
C SER A 65 -4.96 9.99 6.46
N PRO A 66 -4.46 9.56 7.64
CA PRO A 66 -3.51 10.35 8.43
C PRO A 66 -2.33 10.83 7.59
N GLN A 67 -1.82 12.03 7.88
CA GLN A 67 -0.79 12.67 7.04
C GLN A 67 0.56 11.95 7.11
N GLU A 68 0.82 11.30 8.23
CA GLU A 68 2.00 10.48 8.49
C GLU A 68 1.95 9.11 7.82
N TRP A 69 0.82 8.75 7.20
CA TRP A 69 0.71 7.54 6.40
C TRP A 69 1.09 7.82 4.95
N THR A 70 1.72 6.85 4.32
CA THR A 70 1.97 6.80 2.88
C THR A 70 1.19 5.64 2.30
N ILE A 71 0.08 5.94 1.64
CA ILE A 71 -0.73 4.93 0.95
C ILE A 71 -0.08 4.63 -0.39
N ARG A 72 0.28 3.36 -0.60
CA ARG A 72 0.93 2.91 -1.84
C ARG A 72 -0.07 2.44 -2.88
N GLN A 73 -1.08 1.68 -2.45
CA GLN A 73 -2.08 1.11 -3.32
C GLN A 73 -3.39 0.94 -2.57
N ILE A 74 -4.50 1.07 -3.29
CA ILE A 74 -5.84 0.73 -2.81
C ILE A 74 -6.56 -0.20 -3.79
N CYS A 75 -7.48 -1.02 -3.28
CA CYS A 75 -8.54 -1.65 -4.08
C CYS A 75 -9.83 -1.76 -3.25
N LEU A 76 -10.96 -1.92 -3.95
CA LEU A 76 -12.27 -2.17 -3.33
C LEU A 76 -12.71 -3.59 -3.68
N ALA A 77 -12.74 -4.49 -2.70
CA ALA A 77 -13.08 -5.89 -2.89
C ALA A 77 -13.58 -6.54 -1.58
N ASP A 78 -14.31 -7.64 -1.70
CA ASP A 78 -14.68 -8.53 -0.59
C ASP A 78 -13.48 -9.39 -0.21
N ALA A 79 -12.57 -8.82 0.58
CA ALA A 79 -11.25 -9.39 0.85
C ALA A 79 -11.28 -10.39 2.02
N ASP A 80 -12.27 -10.25 2.92
CA ASP A 80 -12.48 -11.19 4.02
C ASP A 80 -13.57 -12.25 3.73
N ASN A 81 -14.15 -12.23 2.53
CA ASN A 81 -15.16 -13.17 2.04
C ASN A 81 -16.46 -13.16 2.87
N ASP A 82 -16.82 -12.00 3.44
CA ASP A 82 -18.07 -11.81 4.19
C ASP A 82 -19.23 -11.23 3.34
N LYS A 83 -18.99 -11.07 2.02
CA LYS A 83 -19.92 -10.50 1.02
C LYS A 83 -20.12 -9.00 1.10
N GLN A 84 -19.33 -8.29 1.90
CA GLN A 84 -19.28 -6.84 1.90
C GLN A 84 -18.01 -6.38 1.16
N THR A 85 -17.98 -5.10 0.74
CA THR A 85 -16.80 -4.56 0.06
C THR A 85 -15.92 -3.83 1.06
N GLU A 86 -14.66 -4.23 1.14
CA GLU A 86 -13.63 -3.54 1.90
C GLU A 86 -12.81 -2.62 1.00
N LEU A 87 -12.39 -1.51 1.58
CA LEU A 87 -11.22 -0.76 1.16
C LEU A 87 -9.97 -1.47 1.72
N VAL A 88 -9.24 -2.14 0.83
CA VAL A 88 -7.94 -2.74 1.13
C VAL A 88 -6.85 -1.73 0.80
N MET A 89 -5.89 -1.56 1.71
CA MET A 89 -4.83 -0.55 1.59
C MET A 89 -3.45 -1.14 1.91
N VAL A 90 -2.48 -0.84 1.04
CA VAL A 90 -1.05 -0.97 1.38
C VAL A 90 -0.58 0.33 2.01
N VAL A 91 -0.27 0.29 3.29
CA VAL A 91 0.06 1.47 4.10
C VAL A 91 1.51 1.39 4.56
N TRP A 92 2.25 2.48 4.39
CA TRP A 92 3.54 2.66 5.06
C TRP A 92 3.42 3.73 6.13
N LYS A 93 3.85 3.42 7.35
CA LYS A 93 3.77 4.33 8.50
C LYS A 93 4.82 4.00 9.54
N HIS A 94 5.04 4.93 10.46
CA HIS A 94 5.87 4.68 11.64
C HIS A 94 5.08 3.93 12.73
N GLY A 95 5.73 2.91 13.30
CA GLY A 95 5.19 2.09 14.38
C GLY A 95 4.08 1.13 13.93
N SER A 96 3.73 0.16 14.77
CA SER A 96 2.73 -0.87 14.49
C SER A 96 1.52 -0.76 15.41
N PHE A 97 1.70 -0.41 16.68
CA PHE A 97 0.65 -0.58 17.69
C PHE A 97 -0.08 0.72 18.04
N GLY A 98 0.50 1.87 17.68
CA GLY A 98 -0.04 3.18 18.07
C GLY A 98 -0.20 3.29 19.59
N ASN A 99 -1.35 3.79 20.05
CA ASN A 99 -1.64 3.94 21.47
C ASN A 99 -1.95 2.60 22.19
N ALA A 100 -2.22 1.53 21.44
CA ALA A 100 -2.61 0.22 21.97
C ALA A 100 -1.41 -0.76 22.00
N LYS A 101 -0.24 -0.27 22.41
CA LYS A 101 0.99 -1.06 22.52
C LYS A 101 0.81 -2.22 23.53
N PRO A 102 0.97 -3.50 23.12
CA PRO A 102 0.81 -4.61 24.04
C PRO A 102 1.86 -4.62 25.14
N PHE A 103 1.47 -5.05 26.36
CA PHE A 103 2.35 -5.03 27.52
C PHE A 103 3.61 -5.91 27.37
N TRP A 104 3.56 -6.94 26.52
CA TRP A 104 4.70 -7.84 26.27
C TRP A 104 5.72 -7.25 25.29
N PHE A 105 5.37 -6.22 24.52
CA PHE A 105 6.30 -5.63 23.55
C PHE A 105 7.16 -4.54 24.20
N LYS A 106 8.44 -4.85 24.41
CA LYS A 106 9.41 -3.99 25.12
C LYS A 106 10.30 -3.15 24.21
N GLY A 107 10.28 -3.37 22.90
CA GLY A 107 11.12 -2.68 21.93
C GLY A 107 10.61 -1.27 21.57
N PRO A 108 11.41 -0.49 20.80
CA PRO A 108 10.93 0.70 20.14
C PRO A 108 9.84 0.34 19.11
N ASP A 109 8.85 1.21 18.94
CA ASP A 109 7.76 1.05 17.95
C ASP A 109 7.70 2.30 17.06
N ASN A 110 8.79 2.57 16.33
CA ASN A 110 8.94 3.77 15.52
C ASN A 110 9.55 3.50 14.14
N GLU A 111 9.76 2.23 13.77
CA GLU A 111 10.26 1.87 12.45
C GLU A 111 9.22 2.22 11.37
N TYR A 112 9.69 2.64 10.20
CA TYR A 112 8.85 2.90 9.03
C TYR A 112 8.63 1.60 8.27
N THR A 113 7.46 0.99 8.47
CA THR A 113 7.15 -0.36 8.00
C THR A 113 5.92 -0.38 7.10
N CYS A 114 5.78 -1.47 6.35
CA CYS A 114 4.64 -1.72 5.48
C CYS A 114 3.58 -2.53 6.21
N HIS A 115 2.31 -2.22 5.97
CA HIS A 115 1.12 -2.81 6.58
C HIS A 115 0.05 -3.03 5.52
N LEU A 116 -0.85 -3.98 5.79
CA LEU A 116 -2.06 -4.24 5.01
C LEU A 116 -3.27 -3.97 5.89
N PHE A 117 -4.11 -3.02 5.50
CA PHE A 117 -5.30 -2.63 6.26
C PHE A 117 -6.58 -2.86 5.45
N LEU A 118 -7.62 -3.34 6.14
CA LEU A 118 -8.98 -3.52 5.65
C LEU A 118 -9.90 -2.57 6.42
N TYR A 119 -10.57 -1.71 5.69
CA TYR A 119 -11.59 -0.81 6.21
C TYR A 119 -12.89 -1.01 5.45
N ARG A 120 -14.02 -0.71 6.08
CA ARG A 120 -15.35 -0.80 5.46
C ARG A 120 -16.10 0.51 5.65
N MET A 121 -16.82 0.95 4.62
CA MET A 121 -17.76 2.05 4.79
C MET A 121 -19.03 1.52 5.45
N VAL A 122 -19.47 2.16 6.54
CA VAL A 122 -20.68 1.79 7.26
C VAL A 122 -21.44 3.06 7.60
N SER A 123 -22.52 3.32 6.86
CA SER A 123 -23.39 4.50 7.05
C SER A 123 -22.60 5.81 6.96
N GLY A 124 -21.85 5.99 5.87
CA GLY A 124 -21.03 7.17 5.59
C GLY A 124 -19.81 7.33 6.51
N ARG A 125 -19.44 6.30 7.28
CA ARG A 125 -18.24 6.31 8.15
C ARG A 125 -17.33 5.15 7.81
N LEU A 126 -16.05 5.46 7.59
CA LEU A 126 -15.03 4.45 7.39
C LEU A 126 -14.67 3.80 8.75
N LYS A 127 -14.82 2.48 8.85
CA LYS A 127 -14.51 1.68 10.05
C LYS A 127 -13.43 0.67 9.77
N GLU A 128 -12.61 0.41 10.78
CA GLU A 128 -11.59 -0.64 10.76
C GLU A 128 -12.26 -2.00 10.79
N VAL A 129 -11.92 -2.86 9.82
CA VAL A 129 -12.26 -4.30 9.85
C VAL A 129 -11.07 -5.06 10.42
N TRP A 130 -9.88 -4.81 9.85
CA TRP A 130 -8.66 -5.46 10.29
C TRP A 130 -7.42 -4.67 9.88
N CYS A 131 -6.41 -4.60 10.76
CA CYS A 131 -5.17 -3.90 10.50
C CYS A 131 -3.97 -4.79 10.87
N SER A 132 -3.11 -5.09 9.90
CA SER A 132 -1.94 -5.92 10.16
C SER A 132 -0.91 -5.22 11.05
N SER A 133 -0.13 -6.00 11.80
CA SER A 133 1.19 -5.55 12.27
C SER A 133 2.13 -5.31 11.09
N ALA A 134 3.34 -4.82 11.36
CA ALA A 134 4.38 -4.66 10.33
C ALA A 134 4.61 -5.98 9.57
N LEU A 135 4.54 -5.91 8.24
CA LEU A 135 4.86 -7.02 7.35
C LEU A 135 6.37 -7.20 7.28
N VAL A 136 6.82 -8.45 7.29
CA VAL A 136 8.25 -8.78 7.14
C VAL A 136 8.75 -8.37 5.76
N ASN A 137 8.00 -8.74 4.73
CA ASN A 137 8.23 -8.37 3.35
C ASN A 137 7.14 -7.37 2.92
N PRO A 138 7.51 -6.15 2.47
CA PRO A 138 6.53 -5.17 2.03
C PRO A 138 5.78 -5.60 0.77
N ILE A 139 4.50 -5.24 0.68
CA ILE A 139 3.71 -5.42 -0.53
C ILE A 139 4.07 -4.32 -1.54
N ILE A 140 4.43 -4.72 -2.75
CA ILE A 140 4.72 -3.84 -3.89
C ILE A 140 3.45 -3.61 -4.69
N GLU A 141 2.77 -4.69 -5.02
CA GLU A 141 1.53 -4.74 -5.79
C GLU A 141 0.57 -5.72 -5.11
N MET A 142 -0.72 -5.42 -5.14
CA MET A 142 -1.77 -6.31 -4.66
C MET A 142 -2.92 -6.42 -5.64
N LYS A 143 -3.62 -7.54 -5.60
CA LYS A 143 -4.90 -7.78 -6.28
C LYS A 143 -5.75 -8.72 -5.43
N VAL A 144 -7.04 -8.42 -5.34
CA VAL A 144 -8.01 -9.28 -4.67
C VAL A 144 -8.93 -9.85 -5.74
N GLU A 145 -8.96 -11.17 -5.87
CA GLU A 145 -9.79 -11.89 -6.85
C GLU A 145 -9.90 -13.38 -6.50
N ASP A 146 -11.00 -14.00 -6.91
CA ASP A 146 -11.18 -15.46 -6.92
C ASP A 146 -10.34 -16.05 -8.06
N SER A 147 -9.11 -16.45 -7.70
CA SER A 147 -8.07 -16.91 -8.63
C SER A 147 -8.23 -18.38 -8.97
N ASN A 148 -8.77 -19.17 -8.03
CA ASN A 148 -8.92 -20.61 -8.15
C ASN A 148 -10.36 -21.03 -8.58
N GLN A 149 -11.29 -20.07 -8.65
CA GLN A 149 -12.70 -20.23 -9.03
C GLN A 149 -13.52 -21.08 -8.03
N ASP A 150 -13.17 -21.06 -6.75
CA ASP A 150 -13.92 -21.73 -5.68
C ASP A 150 -15.03 -20.86 -5.06
N GLY A 151 -15.13 -19.60 -5.50
CA GLY A 151 -16.10 -18.63 -5.00
C GLY A 151 -15.60 -17.79 -3.82
N LEU A 152 -14.35 -17.94 -3.40
CA LEU A 152 -13.68 -17.11 -2.40
C LEU A 152 -12.58 -16.28 -3.06
N ASN A 153 -12.48 -15.01 -2.69
CA ASN A 153 -11.39 -14.16 -3.14
C ASN A 153 -10.10 -14.45 -2.39
N GLU A 154 -8.99 -14.54 -3.12
CA GLU A 154 -7.65 -14.48 -2.57
C GLU A 154 -7.01 -13.11 -2.75
N LEU A 155 -6.02 -12.82 -1.90
CA LEU A 155 -5.16 -11.67 -2.02
C LEU A 155 -3.83 -12.09 -2.66
N ASN A 156 -3.71 -11.87 -3.96
CA ASN A 156 -2.47 -12.04 -4.70
C ASN A 156 -1.59 -10.81 -4.52
N VAL A 157 -0.35 -11.02 -4.05
CA VAL A 157 0.59 -9.94 -3.80
C VAL A 157 1.94 -10.20 -4.44
N VAL A 158 2.58 -9.13 -4.87
CA VAL A 158 4.00 -9.11 -5.18
C VAL A 158 4.73 -8.54 -3.98
N GLU A 159 5.44 -9.39 -3.25
CA GLU A 159 6.26 -9.01 -2.11
C GLU A 159 7.64 -8.51 -2.57
N GLY A 160 8.14 -7.49 -1.89
CA GLY A 160 9.50 -6.98 -2.02
C GLY A 160 10.46 -7.58 -0.99
N PRO A 161 11.74 -7.19 -1.05
CA PRO A 161 12.71 -7.59 -0.03
C PRO A 161 12.35 -6.92 1.30
N ARG A 162 12.77 -7.53 2.41
CA ARG A 162 12.64 -6.93 3.75
C ARG A 162 13.02 -5.45 3.76
N ALA A 163 12.13 -4.61 4.31
CA ALA A 163 12.35 -3.18 4.45
C ALA A 163 13.67 -2.87 5.16
N GLY A 164 14.30 -1.75 4.82
CA GLY A 164 15.56 -1.31 5.42
C GLY A 164 16.48 -0.63 4.42
N PHE A 165 17.78 -0.59 4.74
CA PHE A 165 18.78 0.10 3.92
C PHE A 165 18.71 -0.29 2.44
N ALA A 166 18.70 0.70 1.55
CA ALA A 166 18.60 0.49 0.11
C ALA A 166 17.38 -0.35 -0.35
N TYR A 167 16.26 -0.35 0.39
CA TYR A 167 15.02 -1.06 0.01
C TYR A 167 14.61 -0.75 -1.43
N SER A 168 14.50 0.54 -1.80
CA SER A 168 14.07 0.94 -3.14
C SER A 168 14.97 0.42 -4.26
N LEU A 169 16.26 0.19 -3.99
CA LEU A 169 17.19 -0.39 -4.95
C LEU A 169 17.03 -1.91 -5.02
N ARG A 170 16.95 -2.58 -3.86
CA ARG A 170 16.81 -4.04 -3.78
C ARG A 170 15.48 -4.51 -4.37
N GLN A 171 14.41 -3.71 -4.22
CA GLN A 171 13.09 -3.96 -4.79
C GLN A 171 13.11 -4.15 -6.32
N LEU A 172 14.08 -3.56 -7.02
CA LEU A 172 14.20 -3.71 -8.48
C LEU A 172 14.62 -5.14 -8.90
N PHE A 173 15.21 -5.91 -7.99
CA PHE A 173 15.76 -7.24 -8.27
C PHE A 173 15.09 -8.36 -7.46
N HIS A 174 14.23 -8.00 -6.50
CA HIS A 174 13.55 -8.94 -5.61
C HIS A 174 12.05 -8.67 -5.61
N ARG A 175 11.32 -9.54 -6.32
CA ARG A 175 9.86 -9.54 -6.42
C ARG A 175 9.40 -10.99 -6.32
N GLN A 176 8.58 -11.29 -5.32
CA GLN A 176 8.06 -12.64 -5.11
C GLN A 176 6.54 -12.59 -5.15
N GLU A 177 5.94 -13.35 -6.07
CA GLU A 177 4.49 -13.53 -6.11
C GLU A 177 4.05 -14.53 -5.04
N THR A 178 3.01 -14.17 -4.30
CA THR A 178 2.44 -15.00 -3.24
C THR A 178 0.93 -14.80 -3.18
N THR A 179 0.21 -15.84 -2.79
CA THR A 179 -1.25 -15.80 -2.64
C THR A 179 -1.59 -15.92 -1.17
N TRP A 180 -2.45 -15.04 -0.67
CA TRP A 180 -2.85 -15.02 0.72
C TRP A 180 -4.37 -15.25 0.82
N ILE A 181 -4.77 -16.05 1.80
CA ILE A 181 -6.18 -16.34 2.10
C ILE A 181 -6.57 -15.72 3.43
N TRP A 182 -7.83 -15.32 3.54
CA TRP A 182 -8.39 -14.88 4.81
C TRP A 182 -8.67 -16.08 5.73
N ASP A 183 -8.21 -16.01 6.98
CA ASP A 183 -8.42 -17.07 7.99
C ASP A 183 -9.02 -16.52 9.29
N SER A 184 -10.15 -15.81 9.18
CA SER A 184 -10.96 -15.23 10.28
C SER A 184 -10.28 -14.16 11.17
N TRP A 185 -8.97 -14.28 11.41
CA TRP A 185 -8.13 -13.41 12.25
C TRP A 185 -7.24 -12.49 11.43
N GLY A 186 -7.10 -12.75 10.13
CA GLY A 186 -6.17 -12.07 9.25
C GLY A 186 -5.80 -12.92 8.05
N PHE A 187 -4.92 -12.39 7.21
CA PHE A 187 -4.41 -13.10 6.05
C PHE A 187 -3.29 -14.09 6.42
N LYS A 188 -3.36 -15.26 5.80
CA LYS A 188 -2.30 -16.27 5.81
C LYS A 188 -1.82 -16.51 4.39
N ARG A 189 -0.50 -16.56 4.22
CA ARG A 189 0.12 -16.93 2.96
C ARG A 189 -0.11 -18.42 2.68
N LEU A 190 -0.53 -18.73 1.46
CA LEU A 190 -0.46 -20.06 0.88
C LEU A 190 0.97 -20.26 0.38
N ASP A 191 1.65 -21.26 0.94
CA ASP A 191 3.01 -21.65 0.54
C ASP A 191 3.00 -22.58 -0.68
#